data_AF-A0A379U2P4-F1
#
_entry.id   AF-A0A379U2P4-F1
#
_cell.length_a   1.000
_cell.length_b   1.000
_cell.length_c   1.000
_cell.angle_alpha   90.00
_cell.angle_beta   90.00
_cell.angle_gamma   90.00
#
_symmetry.space_group_name_H-M   'P 1'
#
loop_
_entity.id
_entity.type
_entity.pdbx_description
1 polymer ?
#
loop_
_entity_poly.entity_id
_entity_poly.type
_entity_poly.pdbx_seq_one_letter_code
_entity_poly.pdbx_strand_id
1 'polypeptide(L)' 'MVAVPLLFGRLTAADYEDEVAQDKRIDALREKIVCYEDPAFTADYHDPEKRAIGNAITVEFTDGSRFDEVIVE' A
#
# COMPACT_ATOMS: atom_id res chain seq x y z
N MET A 1 4.67 -5.41 1.87
CA MET A 1 3.84 -5.58 0.67
C MET A 1 3.64 -4.30 -0.13
N VAL A 2 3.30 -3.15 0.46
CA VAL A 2 3.16 -1.88 -0.30
C VAL A 2 4.51 -1.20 -0.58
N ALA A 3 5.39 -1.14 0.42
CA ALA A 3 6.68 -0.46 0.30
C ALA A 3 7.60 -1.03 -0.81
N VAL A 4 7.64 -2.35 -0.97
CA VAL A 4 8.49 -3.03 -1.97
C VAL A 4 8.10 -2.66 -3.41
N PRO A 5 6.84 -2.78 -3.86
CA PRO A 5 6.38 -2.26 -5.15
C PRO A 5 6.69 -0.79 -5.38
N LEU A 6 6.51 0.07 -4.39
CA LEU A 6 6.80 1.50 -4.54
C LEU A 6 8.30 1.77 -4.77
N LEU A 7 9.18 0.98 -4.14
CA LEU A 7 10.63 1.12 -4.28
C LEU A 7 11.21 0.43 -5.52
N PHE A 8 10.65 -0.71 -5.91
CA PHE A 8 11.26 -1.61 -6.89
C PHE A 8 10.38 -1.89 -8.13
N GLY A 9 9.12 -1.46 -8.13
CA GLY A 9 8.17 -1.71 -9.22
C GLY A 9 7.76 -3.18 -9.39
N ARG A 10 7.95 -4.01 -8.36
CA ARG A 10 7.64 -5.45 -8.37
C ARG A 10 7.25 -5.98 -6.99
N LEU A 11 6.63 -7.16 -6.98
CA LEU A 11 6.47 -7.97 -5.77
C LEU A 11 6.51 -9.45 -6.17
N THR A 12 7.57 -10.14 -5.78
CA THR A 12 7.81 -11.55 -6.04
C THR A 12 8.04 -12.30 -4.72
N ALA A 13 8.00 -13.64 -4.77
CA ALA A 13 8.25 -14.45 -3.57
C ALA A 13 9.65 -14.18 -2.96
N ALA A 14 10.66 -13.89 -3.78
CA ALA A 14 12.00 -13.60 -3.31
C ALA A 14 12.11 -12.27 -2.54
N ASP A 15 11.17 -11.33 -2.74
CA ASP A 15 11.21 -10.04 -2.03
C ASP A 15 10.79 -10.16 -0.56
N TYR A 16 10.39 -11.35 -0.09
CA TYR A 16 10.11 -11.65 1.32
C TYR A 16 11.30 -12.25 2.06
N GLU A 17 12.40 -12.58 1.36
CA GLU A 17 13.59 -13.18 1.95
C GLU A 17 14.47 -12.15 2.65
N ASP A 18 15.28 -12.60 3.61
CA ASP A 18 16.12 -11.75 4.47
C ASP A 18 17.02 -10.79 3.69
N GLU A 19 17.56 -11.23 2.55
CA GLU A 19 18.44 -10.41 1.72
C GLU A 19 17.76 -9.12 1.23
N VAL A 20 16.50 -9.22 0.78
CA VAL A 20 15.73 -8.05 0.32
C VAL A 20 15.23 -7.26 1.51
N ALA A 21 14.78 -7.94 2.58
CA ALA A 21 14.26 -7.30 3.79
C ALA A 21 15.31 -6.42 4.51
N GLN A 22 16.61 -6.66 4.30
CA GLN A 22 17.70 -5.84 4.86
C GLN A 22 17.83 -4.43 4.25
N ASP A 23 17.18 -4.12 3.12
CA ASP A 23 17.19 -2.76 2.57
C ASP A 23 16.46 -1.79 3.52
N LYS A 24 17.25 -0.96 4.19
CA LYS A 24 16.78 0.03 5.18
C LYS A 24 15.72 0.99 4.64
N ARG A 25 15.63 1.19 3.32
CA ARG A 25 14.61 2.04 2.70
C ARG A 25 13.21 1.43 2.85
N ILE A 26 13.08 0.11 2.95
CA ILE A 26 11.81 -0.57 3.15
C ILE A 26 11.22 -0.16 4.50
N ASP A 27 11.99 -0.29 5.57
CA ASP A 27 11.52 0.06 6.93
C ASP A 27 11.32 1.57 7.08
N ALA A 28 12.23 2.39 6.55
CA ALA A 28 12.06 3.85 6.54
C ALA A 28 10.81 4.31 5.77
N LEU A 29 10.39 3.58 4.74
CA LEU A 29 9.13 3.86 4.04
C LEU A 29 7.92 3.33 4.82
N ARG A 30 8.01 2.14 5.40
CA ARG A 30 6.94 1.56 6.25
C ARG A 30 6.58 2.45 7.43
N GLU A 31 7.57 3.07 8.06
CA GLU A 31 7.34 4.04 9.16
C GLU A 31 6.51 5.26 8.74
N LYS A 32 6.43 5.55 7.43
CA LYS A 32 5.63 6.65 6.86
C LYS A 32 4.26 6.20 6.36
N ILE A 33 3.99 4.90 6.34
CA ILE A 33 2.70 4.37 5.86
C ILE A 33 1.70 4.42 7.01
N VAL A 34 0.64 5.21 6.83
CA VAL A 34 -0.50 5.25 7.74
C VAL A 34 -1.66 4.51 7.08
N CYS A 35 -2.12 3.44 7.72
CA CYS A 35 -3.31 2.70 7.28
C CYS A 35 -4.48 3.04 8.20
N TYR A 36 -5.62 3.37 7.60
CA TYR A 36 -6.88 3.60 8.32
C TYR A 36 -8.02 2.93 7.55
N GLU A 37 -9.15 2.74 8.23
CA GLU A 37 -10.34 2.12 7.65
C GLU A 37 -11.16 3.14 6.86
N ASP A 38 -11.58 2.75 5.66
CA ASP A 38 -12.71 3.39 4.97
C ASP A 38 -13.97 2.53 5.19
N PRO A 39 -14.99 3.02 5.91
CA PRO A 39 -16.23 2.28 6.14
C PRO A 39 -16.96 1.85 4.86
N ALA A 40 -16.77 2.56 3.74
CA ALA A 40 -17.36 2.19 2.46
C ALA A 40 -16.72 0.91 1.91
N PHE A 41 -15.39 0.79 1.97
CA PHE A 41 -14.68 -0.44 1.58
C PHE A 41 -15.05 -1.62 2.49
N THR A 42 -15.19 -1.39 3.80
CA THR A 42 -15.65 -2.44 4.73
C THR A 42 -17.06 -2.92 4.39
N ALA A 43 -17.99 -2.00 4.07
CA ALA A 43 -19.34 -2.36 3.67
C ALA A 43 -19.34 -3.19 2.37
N ASP A 44 -18.59 -2.75 1.37
CA ASP A 44 -18.49 -3.41 0.06
C ASP A 44 -17.77 -4.77 0.11
N TYR A 45 -16.87 -4.96 1.08
CA TYR A 45 -16.27 -6.26 1.36
C TYR A 45 -17.31 -7.29 1.85
N HIS A 46 -18.27 -6.85 2.68
CA HIS A 46 -19.30 -7.72 3.24
C HIS A 46 -20.55 -7.86 2.39
N ASP A 47 -20.76 -6.97 1.41
CA ASP A 47 -21.82 -7.11 0.43
C ASP A 47 -21.62 -8.41 -0.39
N PRO A 48 -22.54 -9.38 -0.30
CA PRO A 48 -22.40 -10.66 -1.00
C PRO A 48 -22.33 -10.55 -2.52
N GLU A 49 -22.89 -9.48 -3.10
CA GLU A 49 -22.91 -9.22 -4.54
C GLU A 49 -21.61 -8.55 -5.03
N LYS A 50 -20.89 -7.84 -4.14
CA LYS A 50 -19.62 -7.20 -4.46
C LYS A 50 -18.41 -8.03 -4.04
N ARG A 51 -18.31 -8.32 -2.73
CA ARG A 51 -17.14 -8.96 -2.10
C ARG A 51 -15.82 -8.27 -2.49
N ALA A 52 -15.84 -6.95 -2.53
CA ALA A 52 -14.71 -6.14 -2.99
C ALA A 52 -13.51 -6.25 -2.05
N ILE A 53 -12.29 -6.08 -2.56
CA ILE A 53 -11.06 -6.02 -1.74
C ILE A 53 -10.42 -4.64 -1.94
N GLY A 54 -11.23 -3.62 -1.68
CA GLY A 54 -10.91 -2.22 -1.92
C GLY A 54 -9.68 -1.75 -1.15
N ASN A 55 -8.75 -1.09 -1.85
CA ASN A 55 -7.65 -0.35 -1.25
C ASN A 55 -7.44 0.97 -2.00
N ALA A 56 -7.06 2.00 -1.25
CA ALA A 56 -6.69 3.30 -1.78
C ALA A 56 -5.27 3.67 -1.31
N ILE A 57 -4.49 4.31 -2.17
CA ILE A 57 -3.16 4.82 -1.83
C ILE A 57 -3.03 6.26 -2.31
N THR A 58 -2.62 7.13 -1.38
CA THR A 58 -2.16 8.49 -1.64
C THR A 58 -0.70 8.62 -1.22
N VAL A 59 0.13 9.31 -2.01
CA VAL A 59 1.54 9.57 -1.69
C VAL A 59 1.76 11.07 -1.57
N GLU A 60 2.25 11.49 -0.40
CA GLU A 60 2.64 12.87 -0.11
C GLU A 60 4.17 13.00 -0.11
N PHE A 61 4.68 14.03 -0.80
CA PHE A 61 6.11 14.30 -0.94
C PHE A 61 6.56 15.35 0.08
N THR A 62 7.88 15.40 0.32
CA THR A 62 8.49 16.32 1.30
C THR A 62 8.38 17.80 0.90
N ASP A 63 8.10 18.10 -0.36
CA ASP A 63 7.83 19.46 -0.85
C ASP A 63 6.36 19.88 -0.66
N GLY A 64 5.53 19.03 -0.06
CA GLY A 64 4.11 19.25 0.19
C GLY A 64 3.21 18.95 -1.01
N SER A 65 3.76 18.56 -2.17
CA SER A 65 2.96 18.04 -3.27
C SER A 65 2.46 16.62 -2.97
N ARG A 66 1.39 16.21 -3.63
CA ARG A 66 0.84 14.85 -3.52
C ARG A 66 0.43 14.32 -4.88
N PHE A 67 0.50 13.01 -5.06
CA PHE A 67 -0.22 12.38 -6.15
C PHE A 67 -1.72 12.31 -5.86
N ASP A 68 -2.50 12.23 -6.93
CA ASP A 68 -3.91 11.87 -6.83
C ASP A 68 -4.03 10.49 -6.19
N GLU A 69 -5.08 10.33 -5.38
CA GLU A 69 -5.39 9.05 -4.78
C GLU A 69 -5.74 8.03 -5.86
N VAL A 70 -5.17 6.83 -5.74
CA VAL A 70 -5.51 5.71 -6.61
C VAL A 70 -6.28 4.68 -5.80
N ILE A 71 -7.51 4.43 -6.23
CA ILE A 71 -8.41 3.41 -5.66
C ILE A 71 -8.42 2.19 -6.59
N VAL A 72 -8.36 1.00 -6.00
CA VAL A 72 -8.55 -0.28 -6.69
C VAL A 72 -9.54 -1.11 -5.89
N GLU A 73 -10.60 -1.60 -6.53
CA GLU A 73 -11.71 -2.36 -5.94
C GLU A 73 -11.78 -3.80 -6.46
#